data_AF-A0A7Y5PR00-F1
#
_entry.id   AF-A0A7Y5PR00-F1
#
_cell.length_a   1.000
_cell.length_b   1.000
_cell.length_c   1.000
_cell.angle_alpha   90.00
_cell.angle_beta   90.00
_cell.angle_gamma   90.00
#
_symmetry.space_group_name_H-M   'P 1'
#
loop_
_entity.id
_entity.type
_entity.pdbx_description
1 polymer ?
#
loop_
_entity_poly.entity_id
_entity_poly.type
_entity_poly.pdbx_seq_one_letter_code
_entity_poly.pdbx_strand_id
1 'polypeptide(L)'
;MMEKQELREILKETLQEFLVIEPVELARKFEDGEMVLQPGNPSLKPYRLPIESFFHKIVMIRDRLRVLEAKINAHPKLSDQEKVEFEQYITRIYGSLTSFNILFEDREDGFKGTGGQKEYE
;
A
#
# COMPACT_ATOMS: atom_id res chain seq x y z
N MET A 1 -7.90 -39.40 -0.31
CA MET A 1 -8.53 -38.12 -0.69
C MET A 1 -8.12 -37.11 0.34
N MET A 2 -7.67 -35.92 -0.05
CA MET A 2 -7.25 -34.89 0.91
C MET A 2 -8.48 -34.41 1.70
N GLU A 3 -8.37 -34.38 3.02
CA GLU A 3 -9.45 -33.95 3.91
C GLU A 3 -9.69 -32.44 3.74
N LYS A 4 -10.94 -32.00 3.84
CA LYS A 4 -11.32 -30.60 3.56
C LYS A 4 -10.60 -29.61 4.51
N GLN A 5 -10.24 -30.08 5.70
CA GLN A 5 -9.49 -29.35 6.70
C GLN A 5 -8.00 -29.23 6.32
N GLU A 6 -7.37 -30.32 5.87
CA GLU A 6 -5.97 -30.30 5.37
C GLU A 6 -5.82 -29.39 4.15
N LEU A 7 -6.77 -29.43 3.22
CA LEU A 7 -6.76 -28.53 2.06
C LEU A 7 -6.83 -27.06 2.49
N ARG A 8 -7.59 -26.77 3.55
CA ARG A 8 -7.74 -25.40 4.06
C ARG A 8 -6.48 -24.91 4.76
N GLU A 9 -5.82 -25.76 5.54
CA GLU A 9 -4.55 -25.42 6.21
C GLU A 9 -3.43 -25.24 5.18
N ILE A 10 -3.28 -26.16 4.21
CA ILE A 10 -2.28 -26.01 3.13
C ILE A 10 -2.56 -24.76 2.30
N LEU A 11 -3.82 -24.47 1.95
CA LEU A 11 -4.19 -23.23 1.27
C LEU A 11 -3.85 -22.00 2.12
N LYS A 12 -4.08 -22.05 3.43
CA LYS A 12 -3.81 -20.93 4.34
C LYS A 12 -2.32 -20.71 4.51
N GLU A 13 -1.53 -21.76 4.66
CA GLU A 13 -0.07 -21.72 4.70
C GLU A 13 0.50 -21.22 3.37
N THR A 14 0.04 -21.76 2.24
CA THR A 14 0.44 -21.30 0.90
C THR A 14 0.04 -19.83 0.70
N LEU A 15 -1.19 -19.45 1.05
CA LEU A 15 -1.65 -18.07 0.94
C LEU A 15 -0.86 -17.15 1.86
N GLN A 16 -0.51 -17.57 3.08
CA GLN A 16 0.36 -16.80 3.98
C GLN A 16 1.78 -16.67 3.43
N GLU A 17 2.32 -17.72 2.82
CA GLU A 17 3.66 -17.75 2.23
C GLU A 17 3.76 -16.90 0.95
N PHE A 18 2.68 -16.81 0.16
CA PHE A 18 2.61 -16.00 -1.06
C PHE A 18 1.96 -14.61 -0.86
N LEU A 19 1.24 -14.38 0.24
CA LEU A 19 0.59 -13.11 0.62
C LEU A 19 1.10 -12.63 1.98
N VAL A 20 2.42 -12.68 2.24
CA VAL A 20 3.02 -11.96 3.38
C VAL A 20 2.85 -10.46 3.15
N ILE A 21 1.65 -9.98 3.46
CA ILE A 21 1.37 -8.60 3.74
C ILE A 21 1.01 -8.66 5.20
N GLU A 22 1.99 -8.39 6.06
CA GLU A 22 1.73 -8.21 7.47
C GLU A 22 0.52 -7.28 7.64
N PRO A 23 -0.37 -7.58 8.59
CA PRO A 23 -1.54 -6.75 8.82
C PRO A 23 -1.08 -5.33 9.13
N VAL A 24 -1.38 -4.41 8.22
CA VAL A 24 -1.03 -3.00 8.38
C VAL A 24 -2.07 -2.34 9.27
N GLU A 25 -1.60 -1.69 10.32
CA GLU A 25 -2.48 -0.99 11.26
C GLU A 25 -2.58 0.50 10.92
N LEU A 26 -3.81 1.03 11.03
CA LEU A 26 -4.09 2.45 10.99
C LEU A 26 -3.49 3.09 12.25
N ALA A 27 -2.86 4.25 12.10
CA ALA A 27 -2.32 4.97 13.24
C ALA A 27 -3.42 5.28 14.26
N ARG A 28 -3.21 4.91 15.54
CA ARG A 28 -4.24 4.94 16.60
C ARG A 28 -4.98 6.27 16.73
N LYS A 29 -4.28 7.38 16.46
CA LYS A 29 -4.84 8.74 16.48
C LYS A 29 -5.97 9.00 15.47
N PHE A 30 -6.17 8.08 14.52
CA PHE A 30 -7.21 8.17 13.49
C PHE A 30 -8.30 7.12 13.64
N GLU A 31 -8.24 6.20 14.59
CA GLU A 31 -9.29 5.17 14.79
C GLU A 31 -10.69 5.80 14.95
N ASP A 32 -11.70 5.17 14.35
CA ASP A 32 -13.09 5.62 14.28
C ASP A 32 -13.28 7.03 13.68
N GLY A 33 -12.26 7.51 12.96
CA GLY A 33 -12.24 8.83 12.34
C GLY A 33 -12.96 8.91 10.99
N GLU A 34 -12.98 10.12 10.43
CA GLU A 34 -13.59 10.37 9.13
C GLU A 34 -12.68 11.26 8.26
N MET A 35 -12.49 10.88 7.01
CA MET A 35 -11.89 11.74 6.00
C MET A 35 -12.94 12.70 5.46
N VAL A 36 -12.69 14.01 5.58
CA VAL A 36 -13.57 15.06 5.08
C VAL A 36 -12.88 15.79 3.92
N LEU A 37 -13.45 15.68 2.72
CA LEU A 37 -13.05 16.49 1.57
C LEU A 37 -13.88 17.78 1.56
N GLN A 38 -13.25 18.86 1.98
CA GLN A 38 -13.86 20.18 2.05
C GLN A 38 -13.80 20.86 0.66
N PRO A 39 -14.95 21.18 0.04
CA PRO A 39 -14.97 21.97 -1.18
C PRO A 39 -14.50 23.41 -0.89
N GLY A 40 -13.77 24.01 -1.83
CA GLY A 40 -13.40 25.42 -1.77
C GLY A 40 -14.59 26.37 -1.88
N ASN A 41 -15.72 25.89 -2.41
CA ASN A 41 -17.00 26.61 -2.36
C ASN A 41 -17.74 26.25 -1.05
N PRO A 42 -17.94 27.21 -0.12
CA PRO A 42 -18.57 26.96 1.17
C PRO A 42 -20.06 26.58 1.08
N SER A 43 -20.72 26.83 -0.06
CA SER A 43 -22.12 26.46 -0.27
C SER A 43 -22.33 24.97 -0.59
N LEU A 44 -21.26 24.23 -0.87
CA LEU A 44 -21.32 22.80 -1.18
C LEU A 44 -21.11 21.96 0.08
N LYS A 45 -21.82 20.82 0.16
CA LYS A 45 -21.64 19.87 1.25
C LYS A 45 -20.28 19.16 1.12
N PRO A 46 -19.53 19.00 2.22
CA PRO A 46 -18.31 18.20 2.23
C PRO A 46 -18.60 16.74 1.89
N TYR A 47 -17.68 16.09 1.16
CA TYR A 47 -17.70 14.65 1.01
C TYR A 47 -17.03 14.00 2.23
N ARG A 48 -17.61 12.92 2.71
CA ARG A 48 -17.22 12.23 3.94
C ARG A 48 -17.03 10.75 3.67
N LEU A 49 -16.01 10.14 4.27
CA LEU A 49 -15.69 8.72 4.14
C LEU A 49 -15.05 8.24 5.45
N PRO A 50 -15.42 7.06 5.99
CA PRO A 50 -14.71 6.46 7.12
C PRO A 50 -13.21 6.35 6.82
N ILE A 51 -12.36 6.73 7.77
CA ILE A 51 -10.93 6.79 7.54
C ILE A 51 -10.32 5.40 7.30
N GLU A 52 -10.87 4.36 7.90
CA GLU A 52 -10.51 2.96 7.69
C GLU A 52 -10.76 2.55 6.23
N SER A 53 -11.87 3.02 5.64
CA SER A 53 -12.19 2.76 4.24
C SER A 53 -11.22 3.47 3.30
N PHE A 54 -10.74 4.66 3.67
CA PHE A 54 -9.68 5.34 2.92
C PHE A 54 -8.35 4.60 3.06
N PHE A 55 -7.95 4.30 4.30
CA PHE A 55 -6.71 3.62 4.62
C PHE A 55 -6.60 2.25 3.93
N HIS A 56 -7.67 1.46 3.95
CA HIS A 56 -7.70 0.19 3.22
C HIS A 56 -7.42 0.36 1.72
N LYS A 57 -7.89 1.44 1.09
CA LYS A 57 -7.57 1.74 -0.31
C LYS A 57 -6.11 2.11 -0.51
N ILE A 58 -5.52 2.86 0.44
CA ILE A 58 -4.09 3.19 0.43
C ILE A 58 -3.24 1.93 0.55
N VAL A 59 -3.57 1.03 1.48
CA VAL A 59 -2.91 -0.28 1.64
C VAL A 59 -3.05 -1.11 0.36
N MET A 60 -4.24 -1.20 -0.24
CA MET A 60 -4.43 -1.90 -1.52
C MET A 60 -3.56 -1.35 -2.66
N ILE A 61 -3.34 -0.04 -2.73
CA ILE A 61 -2.45 0.57 -3.74
C ILE A 61 -1.01 0.12 -3.51
N ARG A 62 -0.52 0.21 -2.26
CA ARG A 62 0.82 -0.25 -1.87
C ARG A 62 1.04 -1.71 -2.28
N ASP A 63 0.08 -2.57 -1.95
CA ASP A 63 0.18 -4.01 -2.19
C ASP A 63 0.18 -4.34 -3.69
N ARG A 64 -0.63 -3.63 -4.49
CA ARG A 64 -0.62 -3.76 -5.96
C ARG A 64 0.71 -3.31 -6.58
N LEU A 65 1.33 -2.26 -6.05
CA LEU A 65 2.65 -1.80 -6.50
C LEU A 65 3.74 -2.83 -6.17
N ARG A 66 3.72 -3.41 -4.97
CA ARG A 66 4.65 -4.51 -4.59
C ARG A 66 4.51 -5.71 -5.53
N VAL A 67 3.28 -6.11 -5.84
CA VAL A 67 3.03 -7.20 -6.80
C VAL A 67 3.48 -6.85 -8.22
N LEU A 68 3.28 -5.60 -8.65
CA LEU A 68 3.73 -5.14 -9.97
C LEU A 68 5.26 -5.19 -10.08
N GLU A 69 5.96 -4.71 -9.06
CA GLU A 69 7.42 -4.74 -8.96
C GLU A 69 7.95 -6.18 -9.05
N ALA A 70 7.40 -7.10 -8.25
CA ALA A 70 7.76 -8.52 -8.31
C ALA A 70 7.55 -9.12 -9.71
N LYS A 71 6.44 -8.80 -10.37
CA LYS A 71 6.15 -9.26 -11.75
C LYS A 71 7.15 -8.74 -12.77
N ILE A 72 7.57 -7.48 -12.65
CA ILE A 72 8.57 -6.87 -13.54
C ILE A 72 9.93 -7.54 -13.34
N ASN A 73 10.34 -7.73 -12.09
CA ASN A 73 11.60 -8.39 -11.75
C ASN A 73 11.66 -9.83 -12.29
N ALA A 74 10.55 -10.57 -12.20
CA ALA A 74 10.42 -11.93 -12.71
C ALA A 74 10.12 -12.02 -14.22
N HIS A 75 9.98 -10.91 -14.94
CA HIS A 75 9.55 -10.95 -16.34
C HIS A 75 10.66 -11.52 -17.26
N PRO A 76 10.39 -12.59 -18.03
CA PRO A 76 11.43 -13.32 -18.76
C PRO A 76 11.92 -12.63 -20.03
N LYS A 77 11.19 -11.61 -20.52
CA LYS A 77 11.50 -10.90 -21.77
C LYS A 77 12.02 -9.48 -21.58
N LEU A 78 12.05 -8.98 -20.34
CA LEU A 78 12.62 -7.65 -20.08
C LEU A 78 14.12 -7.79 -19.90
N SER A 79 14.86 -6.90 -20.55
CA SER A 79 16.30 -6.72 -20.29
C SER A 79 16.52 -6.14 -18.90
N ASP A 80 17.74 -6.31 -18.37
CA ASP A 80 18.10 -5.76 -17.06
C ASP A 80 17.97 -4.24 -17.01
N GLN A 81 18.28 -3.55 -18.12
CA GLN A 81 18.12 -2.10 -18.22
C GLN A 81 16.64 -1.67 -18.13
N GLU A 82 15.74 -2.34 -18.86
CA GLU A 82 14.31 -2.04 -18.79
C GLU A 82 13.75 -2.30 -17.39
N LYS A 83 14.19 -3.38 -16.72
CA LYS A 83 13.78 -3.67 -15.33
C LYS A 83 14.18 -2.54 -14.39
N VAL A 84 15.42 -2.06 -14.48
CA VAL A 84 15.90 -0.92 -13.68
C VAL A 84 15.09 0.36 -13.96
N GLU A 85 14.76 0.65 -15.22
CA GLU A 85 13.93 1.81 -15.57
C GLU A 85 12.53 1.74 -14.95
N PHE A 86 11.90 0.55 -14.97
CA PHE A 86 10.61 0.32 -14.33
C PHE A 86 10.68 0.41 -12.80
N GLU A 87 11.71 -0.18 -12.19
CA GLU A 87 11.94 -0.11 -10.74
C GLU A 87 12.09 1.34 -10.27
N GLN A 88 12.85 2.17 -11.01
CA GLN A 88 12.97 3.60 -10.73
C GLN A 88 11.64 4.34 -10.89
N TYR A 89 10.81 3.97 -11.86
CA TYR A 89 9.48 4.56 -12.02
C TYR A 89 8.56 4.19 -10.86
N ILE A 90 8.53 2.91 -10.45
CA ILE A 90 7.80 2.43 -9.28
C ILE A 90 8.26 3.14 -8.01
N THR A 91 9.57 3.31 -7.82
CA THR A 91 10.13 4.03 -6.67
C THR A 91 9.65 5.48 -6.61
N ARG A 92 9.52 6.16 -7.77
CA ARG A 92 8.94 7.51 -7.83
C ARG A 92 7.44 7.53 -7.48
N ILE A 93 6.69 6.48 -7.85
CA ILE A 93 5.29 6.32 -7.43
C ILE A 93 5.21 6.14 -5.91
N TYR A 94 6.06 5.30 -5.31
CA TYR A 94 6.13 5.21 -3.85
C TYR A 94 6.43 6.57 -3.21
N GLY A 95 7.36 7.34 -3.79
CA GLY A 95 7.68 8.69 -3.34
C GLY A 95 6.50 9.64 -3.31
N SER A 96 5.63 9.63 -4.33
CA SER A 96 4.46 10.53 -4.38
C SER A 96 3.37 10.18 -3.37
N LEU A 97 3.39 8.97 -2.81
CA LEU A 97 2.43 8.48 -1.82
C LEU A 97 2.91 8.67 -0.37
N THR A 98 4.14 9.15 -0.15
CA THR A 98 4.72 9.35 1.19
C THR A 98 3.95 10.31 2.08
N SER A 99 3.15 11.23 1.52
CA SER A 99 2.25 12.11 2.26
C SER A 99 1.18 11.34 3.06
N PHE A 100 0.83 10.12 2.64
CA PHE A 100 -0.10 9.25 3.35
C PHE A 100 0.55 8.44 4.47
N ASN A 101 1.87 8.51 4.66
CA ASN A 101 2.58 7.75 5.71
C ASN A 101 2.10 8.09 7.13
N ILE A 102 1.48 9.26 7.32
CA ILE A 102 0.89 9.66 8.60
C ILE A 102 -0.20 8.69 9.08
N LEU A 103 -0.83 7.96 8.16
CA LEU A 103 -1.91 7.01 8.44
C LEU A 103 -1.42 5.65 8.95
N PHE A 104 -0.14 5.34 8.84
CA PHE A 104 0.39 4.05 9.28
C PHE A 104 0.84 4.15 10.74
N GLU A 105 0.48 3.17 11.57
CA GLU A 105 0.99 3.07 12.95
C GLU A 105 2.51 2.86 12.92
N ASP A 106 2.96 1.87 12.14
CA ASP A 106 4.38 1.59 11.93
C ASP A 106 4.94 2.31 10.71
N ARG A 107 6.05 3.02 10.90
CA ARG A 107 6.70 3.79 9.81
C ARG A 107 7.24 2.89 8.70
N GLU A 108 7.61 1.66 9.03
CA GLU A 108 8.17 0.69 8.09
C GLU A 108 7.13 0.17 7.10
N ASP A 109 5.84 0.24 7.46
CA ASP A 109 4.74 -0.15 6.59
C ASP A 109 4.38 0.89 5.54
N GLY A 110 4.82 2.14 5.73
CA GLY A 110 4.55 3.24 4.83
C GLY A 110 5.24 3.11 3.46
N PHE A 111 4.97 4.09 2.61
CA PHE A 111 5.64 4.23 1.31
C PHE A 111 7.07 4.77 1.51
N LYS A 112 8.02 4.24 0.74
CA LYS A 112 9.43 4.68 0.73
C LYS A 112 9.81 5.14 -0.68
N GLY A 113 10.18 6.41 -0.82
CA GLY A 113 10.65 6.99 -2.08
C GLY A 113 12.09 7.47 -2.00
N THR A 114 12.57 8.12 -3.07
CA THR A 114 13.94 8.65 -3.17
C THR A 114 14.20 9.91 -2.33
N GLY A 115 13.15 10.53 -1.76
CA GLY A 115 13.20 11.88 -1.15
C GLY A 115 13.45 11.96 0.36
N GLY A 116 13.87 10.89 1.03
CA GLY A 116 14.02 10.84 2.50
C GLY A 116 15.06 11.79 3.13
N GLN A 117 15.76 12.60 2.33
CA GLN A 117 16.56 13.73 2.82
C GLN A 117 16.00 15.04 2.27
N LYS A 118 14.93 15.55 2.90
CA LYS A 118 14.76 16.97 3.26
C LYS A 118 13.33 17.24 3.77
N GLU A 119 13.32 17.90 4.92
CA GLU A 119 12.31 18.84 5.40
C GLU A 119 10.97 18.29 5.93
N TYR A 120 10.81 18.41 7.25
CA TYR A 120 9.83 19.32 7.83
C TYR A 120 10.51 20.10 8.97
N GLU A 121 10.88 21.36 8.70
CA GLU A 121 11.01 22.44 9.70
C GLU A 121 9.72 23.28 9.67
#